data_AF-A0A5J4P7U9-F1
#
_entry.id   AF-A0A5J4P7U9-F1
#
_cell.length_a   1.000
_cell.length_b   1.000
_cell.length_c   1.000
_cell.angle_alpha   90.00
_cell.angle_beta   90.00
_cell.angle_gamma   90.00
#
_symmetry.space_group_name_H-M   'P 1'
#
loop_
_entity.id
_entity.type
_entity.pdbx_description
1 polymer ?
#
loop_
_entity_poly.entity_id
_entity_poly.type
_entity_poly.pdbx_seq_one_letter_code
_entity_poly.pdbx_strand_id
1 'polypeptide(L)'
;AREVLQNIAQGKCNEAQTASLITVFLMRNISVEELCGFRDALLEMRVPVNLSEYAPIDIVGTGGDGKNTFNISTAACFTVAGAGYPVVKHGNYGATSVSGASNVMEQHGVKFTNNKDKLRRSLEACNMAYLHAPLFNSAMKAVAPVRKALGVRTFFNMLGPLANPAFPKYQLLGVYNLPLLRLYSYTF
;
A
#
# COMPACT_ATOMS: atom_id res chain seq x y z
N ALA A 1 16.11 -5.90 -8.67
CA ALA A 1 15.11 -5.51 -7.65
C ALA A 1 13.97 -6.52 -7.51
N ARG A 2 13.21 -6.81 -8.57
CA ARG A 2 12.06 -7.74 -8.55
C ARG A 2 12.38 -9.10 -7.91
N GLU A 3 13.34 -9.82 -8.48
CA GLU A 3 13.75 -11.15 -8.01
C GLU A 3 14.25 -11.14 -6.56
N VAL A 4 14.99 -10.09 -6.17
CA VAL A 4 15.49 -9.92 -4.80
C VAL A 4 14.35 -9.89 -3.80
N LEU A 5 13.29 -9.12 -4.07
CA LEU A 5 12.15 -9.04 -3.17
C LEU A 5 11.35 -10.35 -3.14
N GLN A 6 11.25 -11.07 -4.26
CA GLN A 6 10.64 -12.41 -4.30
C GLN A 6 11.43 -13.41 -3.46
N ASN A 7 12.76 -13.40 -3.54
CA ASN A 7 13.62 -14.27 -2.75
C ASN A 7 13.48 -13.98 -1.25
N ILE A 8 13.43 -12.71 -0.84
CA ILE A 8 13.16 -12.33 0.55
C ILE A 8 11.78 -12.83 1.00
N ALA A 9 10.74 -12.61 0.19
CA ALA A 9 9.38 -13.04 0.50
C ALA A 9 9.24 -14.57 0.64
N GLN A 10 10.03 -15.33 -0.12
CA GLN A 10 10.09 -16.79 -0.10
C GLN A 10 11.00 -17.34 1.01
N GLY A 11 11.61 -16.49 1.84
CA GLY A 11 12.51 -16.90 2.92
C GLY A 11 13.87 -17.42 2.44
N LYS A 12 14.26 -17.14 1.19
CA LYS A 12 15.57 -17.51 0.64
C LYS A 12 16.70 -16.59 1.12
N CYS A 13 16.35 -15.47 1.75
CA CYS A 13 17.30 -14.55 2.37
C CYS A 13 17.10 -14.58 3.89
N ASN A 14 18.19 -14.61 4.64
CA ASN A 14 18.13 -14.52 6.10
C ASN A 14 17.89 -13.07 6.58
N GLU A 15 17.67 -12.91 7.88
CA GLU A 15 17.40 -11.59 8.47
C GLU A 15 18.55 -10.60 8.28
N ALA A 16 19.81 -11.05 8.39
CA ALA A 16 20.98 -10.21 8.21
C ALA A 16 21.12 -9.68 6.77
N GLN A 17 20.89 -10.53 5.77
CA GLN A 17 20.85 -10.16 4.36
C GLN A 17 19.72 -9.16 4.07
N THR A 18 18.54 -9.40 4.65
CA THR A 18 17.38 -8.51 4.52
C THR A 18 17.64 -7.15 5.14
N ALA A 19 18.19 -7.12 6.37
CA ALA A 19 18.54 -5.88 7.06
C ALA A 19 19.62 -5.10 6.30
N SER A 20 20.65 -5.79 5.80
CA SER A 20 21.71 -5.19 4.99
C SER A 20 21.15 -4.49 3.74
N LEU A 21 20.28 -5.18 3.00
CA LEU A 21 19.62 -4.59 1.83
C LEU A 21 18.80 -3.35 2.19
N ILE A 22 18.01 -3.43 3.26
CA ILE A 22 17.21 -2.29 3.73
C ILE A 22 18.11 -1.11 4.06
N THR A 23 19.20 -1.33 4.79
CA THR A 23 20.16 -0.29 5.19
C THR A 23 20.82 0.38 3.99
N VAL A 24 21.14 -0.35 2.91
CA VAL A 24 21.67 0.25 1.67
C VAL A 24 20.73 1.35 1.16
N PHE A 25 19.41 1.10 1.13
CA PHE A 25 18.41 2.08 0.70
C PHE A 25 18.10 3.17 1.74
N LEU A 26 18.67 3.10 2.94
CA LEU A 26 18.71 4.22 3.88
C LEU A 26 19.87 5.17 3.60
N MET A 27 20.96 4.64 3.02
CA MET A 27 22.19 5.39 2.75
C MET A 27 22.22 6.00 1.35
N ARG A 28 21.44 5.46 0.41
CA ARG A 28 21.29 6.00 -0.95
C ARG A 28 19.84 6.04 -1.39
N ASN A 29 19.56 6.88 -2.38
CA ASN A 29 18.27 6.91 -3.04
C ASN A 29 18.03 5.63 -3.85
N ILE A 30 16.77 5.21 -3.88
CA ILE A 30 16.27 4.16 -4.77
C ILE A 30 16.10 4.72 -6.19
N SER A 31 16.49 3.95 -7.21
CA SER A 31 16.25 4.33 -8.62
C SER A 31 14.80 4.04 -9.05
N VAL A 32 14.38 4.59 -10.20
CA VAL A 32 13.06 4.33 -10.77
C VAL A 32 12.92 2.84 -11.12
N GLU A 33 13.94 2.25 -11.75
CA GLU A 33 13.97 0.85 -12.15
C GLU A 33 13.90 -0.09 -10.94
N GLU A 34 14.58 0.27 -9.84
CA GLU A 34 14.52 -0.48 -8.60
C GLU A 34 13.13 -0.41 -7.95
N LEU A 35 12.54 0.79 -7.90
CA LEU A 35 11.20 0.99 -7.36
C LEU A 35 10.15 0.22 -8.17
N CYS A 36 10.19 0.32 -9.51
CA CYS A 36 9.34 -0.44 -10.41
C CYS A 36 9.52 -1.94 -10.20
N GLY A 37 10.76 -2.43 -10.13
CA GLY A 37 11.02 -3.85 -9.91
C GLY A 37 10.45 -4.36 -8.58
N PHE A 38 10.57 -3.59 -7.50
CA PHE A 38 9.97 -3.96 -6.22
C PHE A 38 8.43 -3.87 -6.24
N ARG A 39 7.86 -2.86 -6.88
CA ARG A 39 6.41 -2.76 -7.13
C ARG A 39 5.90 -4.00 -7.85
N ASP A 40 6.55 -4.37 -8.94
CA ASP A 40 6.13 -5.48 -9.80
C ASP A 40 6.20 -6.81 -9.03
N ALA A 41 7.24 -7.02 -8.22
CA ALA A 41 7.32 -8.18 -7.33
C ALA A 41 6.14 -8.25 -6.34
N LEU A 42 5.79 -7.12 -5.70
CA LEU A 42 4.63 -7.08 -4.80
C LEU A 42 3.33 -7.34 -5.55
N LEU A 43 3.21 -6.82 -6.77
CA LEU A 43 2.05 -7.00 -7.61
C LEU A 43 1.91 -8.46 -8.08
N GLU A 44 2.99 -9.13 -8.46
CA GLU A 44 3.01 -10.53 -8.88
C GLU A 44 2.69 -11.50 -7.73
N MET A 45 3.12 -11.17 -6.50
CA MET A 45 2.91 -12.02 -5.32
C MET A 45 1.58 -11.79 -4.59
N ARG A 46 0.75 -10.86 -5.05
CA ARG A 46 -0.51 -10.50 -4.36
C ARG A 46 -1.63 -11.51 -4.61
N VAL A 47 -2.65 -11.48 -3.78
CA VAL A 47 -3.98 -12.00 -4.12
C VAL A 47 -4.66 -11.00 -5.05
N PRO A 48 -4.83 -11.30 -6.36
CA PRO A 48 -5.33 -10.31 -7.31
C PRO A 48 -6.83 -10.06 -7.15
N VAL A 49 -7.24 -8.81 -7.29
CA VAL A 49 -8.64 -8.39 -7.31
C VAL A 49 -8.91 -7.72 -8.66
N ASN A 50 -9.93 -8.15 -9.40
CA ASN A 50 -10.29 -7.50 -10.66
C ASN A 50 -11.59 -6.72 -10.48
N LEU A 51 -11.47 -5.39 -10.50
CA LEU A 51 -12.56 -4.40 -10.40
C LEU A 51 -12.42 -3.34 -11.50
N SER A 52 -11.72 -3.67 -12.59
CA SER A 52 -11.40 -2.74 -13.67
C SER A 52 -12.65 -2.21 -14.40
N GLU A 53 -13.74 -2.98 -14.44
CA GLU A 53 -15.01 -2.59 -15.03
C GLU A 53 -15.63 -1.33 -14.40
N TYR A 54 -15.33 -1.06 -13.13
CA TYR A 54 -15.82 0.12 -12.41
C TYR A 54 -14.94 1.36 -12.63
N ALA A 55 -13.81 1.23 -13.34
CA ALA A 55 -12.84 2.30 -13.52
C ALA A 55 -12.49 3.06 -12.21
N PRO A 56 -12.17 2.35 -11.10
CA PRO A 56 -12.16 2.96 -9.78
C PRO A 56 -10.94 3.87 -9.54
N ILE A 57 -11.09 4.76 -8.55
CA ILE A 57 -10.00 5.58 -8.00
C ILE A 57 -9.51 5.02 -6.66
N ASP A 58 -8.20 5.04 -6.44
CA ASP A 58 -7.60 4.88 -5.10
C ASP A 58 -7.12 6.24 -4.57
N ILE A 59 -7.45 6.53 -3.31
CA ILE A 59 -7.01 7.74 -2.61
C ILE A 59 -6.16 7.29 -1.43
N VAL A 60 -4.86 7.45 -1.58
CA VAL A 60 -3.87 6.84 -0.68
C VAL A 60 -2.69 7.77 -0.48
N GLY A 61 -1.93 7.54 0.58
CA GLY A 61 -0.67 8.24 0.79
C GLY A 61 0.40 7.30 1.28
N THR A 62 1.64 7.73 1.11
CA THR A 62 2.84 7.02 1.62
C THR A 62 2.85 6.92 3.14
N GLY A 63 2.10 7.80 3.82
CA GLY A 63 2.19 8.00 5.26
C GLY A 63 3.55 8.59 5.67
N GLY A 64 3.77 8.71 6.98
CA GLY A 64 5.05 9.16 7.54
C GLY A 64 5.35 10.65 7.33
N ASP A 65 4.36 11.51 7.12
CA ASP A 65 4.62 12.97 7.12
C ASP A 65 4.89 13.53 8.53
N GLY A 66 4.64 12.76 9.59
CA GLY A 66 4.82 13.17 10.98
C GLY A 66 3.81 14.22 11.46
N LYS A 67 2.77 14.52 10.66
CA LYS A 67 1.83 15.61 10.96
C LYS A 67 0.70 15.20 11.89
N ASN A 68 0.55 13.89 12.15
CA ASN A 68 -0.48 13.31 13.01
C ASN A 68 -1.89 13.87 12.75
N THR A 69 -2.22 14.09 11.47
CA THR A 69 -3.55 14.55 11.07
C THR A 69 -4.57 13.42 11.25
N PHE A 70 -5.85 13.78 11.23
CA PHE A 70 -6.90 12.78 11.04
C PHE A 70 -6.75 12.08 9.67
N ASN A 71 -7.50 11.00 9.45
CA ASN A 71 -7.39 10.15 8.25
C ASN A 71 -8.04 10.79 7.01
N ILE A 72 -7.46 11.89 6.52
CA ILE A 72 -7.93 12.71 5.39
C ILE A 72 -8.23 11.85 4.16
N SER A 73 -7.32 10.96 3.76
CA SER A 73 -7.53 10.10 2.58
C SER A 73 -8.67 9.10 2.77
N THR A 74 -8.98 8.68 4.00
CA THR A 74 -10.13 7.82 4.28
C THR A 74 -11.42 8.62 4.20
N ALA A 75 -11.45 9.82 4.79
CA ALA A 75 -12.60 10.72 4.70
C ALA A 75 -12.91 11.08 3.24
N ALA A 76 -11.88 11.42 2.44
CA ALA A 76 -12.02 11.74 1.03
C ALA A 76 -12.61 10.57 0.22
N CYS A 77 -12.27 9.32 0.54
CA CYS A 77 -12.87 8.15 -0.10
C CYS A 77 -14.40 8.11 0.07
N PHE A 78 -14.90 8.41 1.27
CA PHE A 78 -16.35 8.46 1.51
C PHE A 78 -17.03 9.60 0.75
N THR A 79 -16.40 10.78 0.68
CA THR A 79 -16.92 11.90 -0.10
C THR A 79 -17.01 11.56 -1.59
N VAL A 80 -15.95 10.96 -2.15
CA VAL A 80 -15.90 10.59 -3.57
C VAL A 80 -16.88 9.46 -3.91
N ALA A 81 -16.99 8.45 -3.03
CA ALA A 81 -17.98 7.38 -3.16
C ALA A 81 -19.43 7.92 -3.08
N GLY A 82 -19.68 8.84 -2.14
CA GLY A 82 -20.97 9.52 -1.99
C GLY A 82 -21.34 10.42 -3.17
N ALA A 83 -20.34 10.94 -3.90
CA ALA A 83 -20.54 11.67 -5.15
C ALA A 83 -20.80 10.75 -6.37
N GLY A 84 -20.85 9.43 -6.17
CA GLY A 84 -21.18 8.45 -7.22
C GLY A 84 -19.97 7.84 -7.94
N TYR A 85 -18.75 8.13 -7.50
CA TYR A 85 -17.54 7.61 -8.14
C TYR A 85 -17.03 6.35 -7.44
N PRO A 86 -16.74 5.26 -8.17
CA PRO A 86 -16.20 4.04 -7.57
C PRO A 86 -14.83 4.24 -6.94
N VAL A 87 -14.70 3.91 -5.66
CA VAL A 87 -13.47 4.01 -4.87
C VAL A 87 -12.97 2.63 -4.45
N VAL A 88 -11.70 2.35 -4.73
CA VAL A 88 -11.02 1.15 -4.25
C VAL A 88 -9.81 1.56 -3.42
N LYS A 89 -10.06 1.72 -2.12
CA LYS A 89 -9.06 2.22 -1.19
C LYS A 89 -8.13 1.11 -0.72
N HIS A 90 -6.84 1.23 -0.99
CA HIS A 90 -5.82 0.40 -0.36
C HIS A 90 -5.34 1.02 0.95
N GLY A 91 -5.32 0.25 2.03
CA GLY A 91 -4.98 0.80 3.34
C GLY A 91 -4.41 -0.23 4.32
N ASN A 92 -3.77 0.30 5.36
CA ASN A 92 -3.16 -0.49 6.42
C ASN A 92 -3.39 0.19 7.79
N TYR A 93 -3.02 -0.52 8.86
CA TYR A 93 -2.91 0.05 10.19
C TYR A 93 -1.82 1.13 10.23
N GLY A 94 -1.89 2.00 11.24
CA GLY A 94 -0.91 3.05 11.46
C GLY A 94 0.48 2.47 11.65
N ALA A 95 1.43 2.80 10.75
CA ALA A 95 2.82 2.37 10.89
C ALA A 95 3.62 3.31 11.80
N THR A 96 3.34 4.62 11.73
CA THR A 96 3.99 5.68 12.52
C THR A 96 2.98 6.66 13.15
N SER A 97 1.69 6.56 12.79
CA SER A 97 0.61 7.38 13.34
C SER A 97 -0.17 6.61 14.39
N VAL A 98 -0.89 7.34 15.26
CA VAL A 98 -1.77 6.75 16.28
C VAL A 98 -2.93 5.97 15.65
N SER A 99 -3.41 6.41 14.48
CA SER A 99 -4.50 5.76 13.75
C SER A 99 -4.22 5.72 12.24
N GLY A 100 -4.21 4.53 11.66
CA GLY A 100 -4.17 4.32 10.21
C GLY A 100 -5.55 4.16 9.59
N ALA A 101 -5.58 4.02 8.27
CA ALA A 101 -6.84 3.84 7.55
C ALA A 101 -7.60 2.58 8.03
N SER A 102 -6.89 1.48 8.31
CA SER A 102 -7.54 0.25 8.77
C SER A 102 -8.08 0.38 10.19
N ASN A 103 -7.40 1.12 11.08
CA ASN A 103 -7.92 1.40 12.41
C ASN A 103 -9.29 2.09 12.33
N VAL A 104 -9.41 3.14 11.50
CA VAL A 104 -10.68 3.85 11.32
C VAL A 104 -11.78 2.94 10.78
N MET A 105 -11.50 2.17 9.73
CA MET A 105 -12.51 1.30 9.11
C MET A 105 -13.00 0.23 10.10
N GLU A 106 -12.10 -0.38 10.85
CA GLU A 106 -12.42 -1.39 11.86
C GLU A 106 -13.27 -0.80 13.00
N GLN A 107 -12.95 0.41 13.47
CA GLN A 107 -13.74 1.12 14.49
C GLN A 107 -15.16 1.45 14.00
N HIS A 108 -15.36 1.62 12.69
CA HIS A 108 -16.69 1.79 12.08
C HIS A 108 -17.38 0.45 11.75
N GLY A 109 -16.86 -0.67 12.27
CA GLY A 109 -17.49 -2.00 12.16
C GLY A 109 -17.18 -2.75 10.87
N VAL A 110 -16.27 -2.25 10.03
CA VAL A 110 -15.90 -2.94 8.79
C VAL A 110 -15.12 -4.21 9.11
N LYS A 111 -15.64 -5.35 8.64
CA LYS A 111 -14.94 -6.64 8.70
C LYS A 111 -14.12 -6.83 7.43
N PHE A 112 -12.80 -6.81 7.56
CA PHE A 112 -11.91 -6.97 6.42
C PHE A 112 -12.05 -8.35 5.77
N THR A 113 -11.96 -8.38 4.43
CA THR A 113 -12.07 -9.61 3.65
C THR A 113 -11.27 -9.47 2.36
N ASN A 114 -10.76 -10.60 1.86
CA ASN A 114 -10.22 -10.74 0.51
C ASN A 114 -11.16 -11.51 -0.42
N ASN A 115 -12.41 -11.77 0.02
CA ASN A 115 -13.43 -12.39 -0.81
C ASN A 115 -13.88 -11.41 -1.91
N LYS A 116 -13.61 -11.77 -3.17
CA LYS A 116 -13.85 -10.92 -4.34
C LYS A 116 -15.32 -10.53 -4.51
N ASP A 117 -16.25 -11.46 -4.24
CA ASP A 117 -17.69 -11.20 -4.39
C ASP A 117 -18.19 -10.20 -3.34
N LYS A 118 -17.65 -10.27 -2.11
CA LYS A 118 -17.96 -9.28 -1.07
C LYS A 118 -17.45 -7.90 -1.47
N LEU A 119 -16.22 -7.81 -1.98
CA LEU A 119 -15.64 -6.54 -2.42
C LEU A 119 -16.42 -5.93 -3.59
N ARG A 120 -16.82 -6.75 -4.57
CA ARG A 120 -17.66 -6.32 -5.69
C ARG A 120 -19.02 -5.80 -5.20
N ARG A 121 -19.70 -6.55 -4.33
CA ARG A 121 -20.97 -6.10 -3.73
C ARG A 121 -20.84 -4.80 -2.95
N SER A 122 -19.72 -4.56 -2.27
CA SER A 122 -19.49 -3.27 -1.60
C SER A 122 -19.40 -2.11 -2.59
N LEU A 123 -18.72 -2.28 -3.72
CA LEU A 123 -18.71 -1.27 -4.78
C LEU A 123 -20.11 -1.02 -5.35
N GLU A 124 -20.88 -2.07 -5.63
CA GLU A 124 -22.23 -1.94 -6.18
C GLU A 124 -23.20 -1.27 -5.20
N ALA A 125 -23.07 -1.55 -3.90
CA ALA A 125 -23.98 -1.03 -2.89
C ALA A 125 -23.63 0.39 -2.44
N CYS A 126 -22.35 0.75 -2.33
CA CYS A 126 -21.94 2.03 -1.74
C CYS A 126 -20.76 2.71 -2.45
N ASN A 127 -20.42 2.31 -3.68
CA ASN A 127 -19.29 2.85 -4.46
C ASN A 127 -17.93 2.74 -3.76
N MET A 128 -17.78 1.85 -2.76
CA MET A 128 -16.51 1.73 -2.05
C MET A 128 -16.15 0.26 -1.75
N ALA A 129 -14.94 -0.14 -2.14
CA ALA A 129 -14.29 -1.34 -1.62
C ALA A 129 -13.03 -0.95 -0.83
N TYR A 130 -12.88 -1.52 0.35
CA TYR A 130 -11.70 -1.33 1.19
C TYR A 130 -10.78 -2.56 1.14
N LEU A 131 -9.54 -2.35 0.74
CA LEU A 131 -8.53 -3.38 0.59
C LEU A 131 -7.53 -3.28 1.74
N HIS A 132 -7.72 -4.10 2.78
CA HIS A 132 -6.80 -4.18 3.91
C HIS A 132 -5.51 -4.92 3.49
N ALA A 133 -4.40 -4.19 3.36
CA ALA A 133 -3.16 -4.65 2.74
C ALA A 133 -2.66 -6.04 3.21
N PRO A 134 -2.67 -6.36 4.53
CA PRO A 134 -2.25 -7.68 5.02
C PRO A 134 -3.01 -8.88 4.47
N LEU A 135 -4.24 -8.71 3.97
CA LEU A 135 -5.03 -9.80 3.37
C LEU A 135 -4.68 -10.09 1.91
N PHE A 136 -3.97 -9.18 1.26
CA PHE A 136 -3.66 -9.28 -0.17
C PHE A 136 -2.18 -9.50 -0.44
N ASN A 137 -1.29 -9.20 0.50
CA ASN A 137 0.14 -9.35 0.28
C ASN A 137 0.84 -9.98 1.49
N SER A 138 0.97 -11.31 1.48
CA SER A 138 1.67 -12.06 2.53
C SER A 138 3.19 -11.93 2.46
N ALA A 139 3.75 -11.53 1.30
CA ALA A 139 5.19 -11.33 1.12
C ALA A 139 5.76 -10.34 2.15
N MET A 140 4.94 -9.35 2.55
CA MET A 140 5.31 -8.37 3.55
C MET A 140 5.49 -8.94 4.96
N LYS A 141 4.97 -10.13 5.26
CA LYS A 141 5.16 -10.79 6.56
C LYS A 141 6.61 -11.21 6.78
N ALA A 142 7.30 -11.64 5.72
CA ALA A 142 8.69 -12.09 5.80
C ALA A 142 9.65 -10.98 6.27
N VAL A 143 9.37 -9.73 5.90
CA VAL A 143 10.20 -8.57 6.28
C VAL A 143 9.71 -7.84 7.52
N ALA A 144 8.55 -8.21 8.08
CA ALA A 144 7.96 -7.51 9.21
C ALA A 144 8.84 -7.54 10.48
N PRO A 145 9.46 -8.68 10.88
CA PRO A 145 10.35 -8.71 12.05
C PRO A 145 11.54 -7.79 11.89
N VAL A 146 12.23 -7.86 10.74
CA VAL A 146 13.40 -7.02 10.44
C VAL A 146 13.04 -5.54 10.44
N ARG A 147 11.92 -5.15 9.80
CA ARG A 147 11.47 -3.75 9.79
C ARG A 147 11.13 -3.25 11.20
N LYS A 148 10.51 -4.10 12.03
CA LYS A 148 10.20 -3.76 13.42
C LYS A 148 11.47 -3.58 14.25
N ALA A 149 12.47 -4.45 14.08
CA ALA A 149 13.75 -4.37 14.76
C ALA A 149 14.56 -3.12 14.36
N LEU A 150 14.55 -2.75 13.07
CA LEU A 150 15.24 -1.55 12.59
C LEU A 150 14.59 -0.25 13.09
N GLY A 151 13.25 -0.22 13.28
CA GLY A 151 12.56 0.93 13.87
C GLY A 151 12.61 2.23 13.06
N VAL A 152 13.11 2.19 11.82
CA VAL A 152 13.26 3.35 10.93
C VAL A 152 12.41 3.21 9.67
N ARG A 153 12.16 4.33 8.99
CA ARG A 153 11.47 4.34 7.69
C ARG A 153 12.33 3.67 6.63
N THR A 154 11.74 2.84 5.79
CA THR A 154 12.45 2.06 4.75
C THR A 154 11.83 2.28 3.38
N PHE A 155 12.48 1.80 2.32
CA PHE A 155 11.92 1.88 0.96
C PHE A 155 10.55 1.16 0.83
N PHE A 156 10.22 0.22 1.72
CA PHE A 156 8.88 -0.40 1.77
C PHE A 156 7.75 0.60 1.99
N ASN A 157 8.02 1.72 2.67
CA ASN A 157 7.04 2.79 2.85
C ASN A 157 6.67 3.48 1.51
N MET A 158 7.57 3.43 0.52
CA MET A 158 7.34 3.93 -0.84
C MET A 158 6.56 2.93 -1.70
N LEU A 159 6.44 1.66 -1.30
CA LEU A 159 5.80 0.64 -2.11
C LEU A 159 4.30 0.49 -1.84
N GLY A 160 3.84 0.85 -0.63
CA GLY A 160 2.44 0.67 -0.21
C GLY A 160 1.42 1.23 -1.21
N PRO A 161 1.55 2.49 -1.65
CA PRO A 161 0.62 3.07 -2.62
C PRO A 161 0.72 2.49 -4.03
N LEU A 162 1.86 1.91 -4.40
CA LEU A 162 2.09 1.34 -5.73
C LEU A 162 1.61 -0.10 -5.86
N ALA A 163 1.23 -0.73 -4.75
CA ALA A 163 0.91 -2.16 -4.66
C ALA A 163 -0.58 -2.43 -4.41
N ASN A 164 -1.48 -1.50 -4.79
CA ASN A 164 -2.92 -1.73 -4.69
C ASN A 164 -3.31 -2.98 -5.51
N PRO A 165 -3.91 -4.02 -4.88
CA PRO A 165 -4.10 -5.29 -5.55
C PRO A 165 -5.18 -5.29 -6.63
N ALA A 166 -6.00 -4.23 -6.67
CA ALA A 166 -6.99 -4.01 -7.71
C ALA A 166 -6.46 -3.29 -8.95
N PHE A 167 -5.24 -2.72 -8.89
CA PHE A 167 -4.63 -1.93 -9.97
C PHE A 167 -5.62 -0.89 -10.56
N PRO A 168 -6.04 0.10 -9.75
CA PRO A 168 -7.13 1.01 -10.08
C PRO A 168 -6.79 1.87 -11.31
N LYS A 169 -7.83 2.31 -12.04
CA LYS A 169 -7.65 3.16 -13.24
C LYS A 169 -7.12 4.55 -12.90
N TYR A 170 -7.54 5.08 -11.75
CA TYR A 170 -7.13 6.39 -11.28
C TYR A 170 -6.49 6.28 -9.89
N GLN A 171 -5.58 7.20 -9.59
CA GLN A 171 -4.99 7.29 -8.25
C GLN A 171 -4.76 8.76 -7.85
N LEU A 172 -5.21 9.10 -6.65
CA LEU A 172 -4.84 10.33 -5.95
C LEU A 172 -3.85 9.97 -4.85
N LEU A 173 -2.59 10.35 -5.05
CA LEU A 173 -1.46 9.89 -4.26
C LEU A 173 -0.82 11.02 -3.45
N GLY A 174 -0.90 10.92 -2.13
CA GLY A 174 -0.16 11.79 -1.21
C GLY A 174 1.25 11.27 -0.93
N VAL A 175 2.25 12.16 -1.00
CA VAL A 175 3.65 11.84 -0.65
C VAL A 175 4.14 12.73 0.49
N TYR A 176 5.03 12.19 1.33
CA TYR A 176 5.55 12.93 2.49
C TYR A 176 6.64 13.94 2.14
N ASN A 177 7.25 13.89 0.94
CA ASN A 177 8.26 14.86 0.50
C ASN A 177 8.33 15.01 -1.04
N LEU A 178 8.96 16.09 -1.51
CA LEU A 178 9.09 16.41 -2.93
C LEU A 178 10.02 15.46 -3.73
N PRO A 179 11.15 14.96 -3.18
CA PRO A 179 11.96 13.98 -3.89
C PRO A 179 11.18 12.70 -4.25
N LEU A 180 10.33 12.21 -3.33
CA LEU A 180 9.47 11.06 -3.59
C LEU A 180 8.38 11.38 -4.62
N LEU A 181 7.83 12.60 -4.60
CA LEU A 181 6.90 13.05 -5.65
C LEU A 181 7.52 12.89 -7.03
N ARG A 182 8.74 13.40 -7.21
CA ARG A 182 9.47 13.34 -8.48
C ARG A 182 9.70 11.89 -8.91
N LEU A 183 10.11 11.03 -7.97
CA LEU A 183 10.32 9.61 -8.25
C LEU A 183 9.04 8.92 -8.74
N TYR A 184 7.90 9.19 -8.10
CA TYR A 184 6.61 8.65 -8.52
C TYR A 184 6.17 9.19 -9.89
N SER A 185 6.41 10.46 -10.21
CA SER A 185 6.10 11.01 -11.54
C SER A 185 6.82 10.30 -12.69
N TYR A 186 7.96 9.64 -12.43
CA TYR A 186 8.66 8.81 -13.44
C TYR A 186 8.22 7.34 -13.44
N THR A 187 7.38 6.93 -12.48
CA THR A 187 6.94 5.54 -12.28
C THR A 187 5.57 5.25 -12.90
N PHE A 188 4.73 6.28 -13.05
CA PHE A 188 3.39 6.22 -13.63
C PHE A 188 3.39 6.58 -15.12
#